data_AF-A0A8T3XH24-F1
#
_entry.id   AF-A0A8T3XH24-F1
#
_cell.length_a   1.000
_cell.length_b   1.000
_cell.length_c   1.000
_cell.angle_alpha   90.00
_cell.angle_beta   90.00
_cell.angle_gamma   90.00
#
_symmetry.space_group_name_H-M   'P 1'
#
loop_
_entity.id
_entity.type
_entity.pdbx_description
1 polymer ?
#
loop_
_entity_poly.entity_id
_entity_poly.type
_entity_poly.pdbx_seq_one_letter_code
_entity_poly.pdbx_strand_id
1 'polypeptide(L)'
;MKKGRPIKSEIRQNIVEILHFVKKAYGYEIYKVYTAIFPKVTLRSIYYHLKKGTDLGEFQVNKVEREKGDYSWGTEAEKIYYMLGPNAKPTGNDRVREYVESKQKS
;
A
#
# COMPACT_ATOMS: atom_id res chain seq x y z
N MET A 1 24.60 -17.60 12.85
CA MET A 1 23.29 -16.91 12.88
C MET A 1 23.52 -15.41 12.85
N LYS A 2 23.34 -14.71 11.71
CA LYS A 2 23.67 -13.28 11.60
C LYS A 2 22.67 -12.45 12.42
N LYS A 3 23.14 -11.85 13.52
CA LYS A 3 22.41 -10.87 14.34
C LYS A 3 22.24 -9.58 13.54
N GLY A 4 21.09 -9.40 12.92
CA GLY A 4 20.65 -8.12 12.34
C GLY A 4 19.16 -7.95 12.65
N ARG A 5 18.75 -6.76 13.10
CA ARG A 5 17.33 -6.41 13.29
C ARG A 5 16.57 -6.78 12.01
N PRO A 6 15.43 -7.48 12.06
CA PRO A 6 14.70 -7.82 10.86
C PRO A 6 14.44 -6.55 10.03
N ILE A 7 14.95 -6.54 8.79
CA ILE A 7 14.88 -5.39 7.86
C ILE A 7 13.44 -5.11 7.40
N LYS A 8 12.51 -5.99 7.78
CA LYS A 8 11.09 -5.94 7.42
C LYS A 8 10.31 -5.18 8.48
N SER A 9 9.76 -4.04 8.06
CA SER A 9 8.75 -3.32 8.85
C SER A 9 7.42 -4.04 8.69
N GLU A 10 6.72 -4.27 9.80
CA GLU A 10 5.37 -4.85 9.80
C GLU A 10 4.40 -4.05 8.93
N ILE A 11 4.44 -2.71 9.02
CA ILE A 11 3.61 -1.82 8.20
C ILE A 11 3.85 -2.07 6.71
N ARG A 12 5.12 -2.22 6.30
CA ARG A 12 5.47 -2.45 4.90
C ARG A 12 5.05 -3.83 4.43
N GLN A 13 5.20 -4.86 5.28
CA GLN A 13 4.70 -6.20 4.98
C GLN A 13 3.17 -6.18 4.83
N ASN A 14 2.44 -5.50 5.71
CA ASN A 14 0.99 -5.35 5.60
C ASN A 14 0.58 -4.66 4.29
N ILE A 15 1.33 -3.66 3.83
CA ILE A 15 1.10 -3.04 2.51
C ILE A 15 1.36 -4.04 1.37
N VAL A 16 2.40 -4.89 1.47
CA VAL A 16 2.65 -5.99 0.52
C VAL A 16 1.45 -6.94 0.48
N GLU A 17 0.89 -7.33 1.62
CA GLU A 17 -0.30 -8.19 1.67
C GLU A 17 -1.51 -7.50 1.01
N ILE A 18 -1.75 -6.23 1.30
CA ILE A 18 -2.83 -5.44 0.67
C ILE A 18 -2.69 -5.45 -0.85
N LEU A 19 -1.52 -5.08 -1.37
CA LEU A 19 -1.27 -5.04 -2.81
C LEU A 19 -1.27 -6.43 -3.46
N HIS A 20 -0.97 -7.49 -2.72
CA HIS A 20 -1.06 -8.86 -3.22
C HIS A 20 -2.49 -9.24 -3.61
N PHE A 21 -3.48 -8.85 -2.80
CA PHE A 21 -4.88 -9.14 -3.05
C PHE A 21 -5.55 -8.10 -3.94
N VAL A 22 -5.32 -6.80 -3.70
CA VAL A 22 -5.94 -5.69 -4.45
C VAL A 22 -5.29 -5.48 -5.84
N LYS A 23 -4.08 -6.01 -6.06
CA LYS A 23 -3.25 -5.90 -7.27
C LYS A 23 -2.68 -4.50 -7.54
N LYS A 24 -3.50 -3.45 -7.43
CA LYS A 24 -3.09 -2.05 -7.62
C LYS A 24 -3.93 -1.09 -6.78
N ALA A 25 -3.29 -0.11 -6.15
CA ALA A 25 -4.00 0.92 -5.37
C ALA A 25 -3.14 2.18 -5.23
N TYR A 26 -3.77 3.34 -5.05
CA TYR A 26 -3.04 4.57 -4.69
C TYR A 26 -2.93 4.75 -3.17
N GLY A 27 -2.02 5.63 -2.73
CA GLY A 27 -1.63 5.72 -1.31
C GLY A 27 -2.79 5.87 -0.31
N TYR A 28 -3.82 6.64 -0.66
CA TYR A 28 -4.99 6.82 0.20
C TYR A 28 -5.94 5.60 0.22
N GLU A 29 -6.05 4.83 -0.87
CA GLU A 29 -6.77 3.54 -0.85
C GLU A 29 -6.06 2.53 0.03
N ILE A 30 -4.73 2.43 -0.11
CA ILE A 30 -3.92 1.55 0.73
C ILE A 30 -4.12 1.91 2.20
N TYR A 31 -4.11 3.20 2.53
CA TYR A 31 -4.39 3.68 3.90
C TYR A 31 -5.78 3.27 4.41
N LYS A 32 -6.83 3.42 3.59
CA LYS A 32 -8.21 3.03 3.95
C LYS A 32 -8.30 1.53 4.24
N VAL A 33 -7.75 0.69 3.36
CA VAL A 33 -7.73 -0.76 3.57
C VAL A 33 -6.90 -1.11 4.81
N TYR A 34 -5.72 -0.48 4.96
CA TYR A 34 -4.82 -0.73 6.08
C TYR A 34 -5.50 -0.46 7.42
N THR A 35 -6.10 0.73 7.59
CA THR A 35 -6.74 1.13 8.86
C THR A 35 -8.02 0.37 9.18
N ALA A 36 -8.63 -0.29 8.19
CA ALA A 36 -9.77 -1.17 8.40
C ALA A 36 -9.37 -2.54 8.99
N ILE A 37 -8.13 -3.00 8.73
CA ILE A 37 -7.68 -4.36 9.06
C ILE A 37 -6.65 -4.36 10.20
N PHE A 38 -5.77 -3.37 10.24
CA PHE A 38 -4.57 -3.31 11.08
C PHE A 38 -4.62 -2.12 12.06
N PRO A 39 -3.73 -2.07 13.07
CA PRO A 39 -3.62 -0.93 13.98
C PRO A 39 -3.44 0.39 13.22
N LYS A 40 -4.12 1.45 13.67
CA LYS A 40 -4.10 2.74 12.97
C LYS A 40 -2.67 3.30 12.86
N VAL A 41 -2.33 3.75 11.65
CA VAL A 41 -1.10 4.51 11.36
C VAL A 41 -1.48 5.85 10.75
N THR A 42 -0.54 6.76 10.58
CA THR A 42 -0.79 7.99 9.82
C THR A 42 -0.68 7.75 8.31
N LEU A 43 -1.38 8.54 7.51
CA LEU A 43 -1.22 8.52 6.05
C LEU A 43 0.24 8.78 5.64
N ARG A 44 0.94 9.65 6.37
CA ARG A 44 2.38 9.91 6.17
C ARG A 44 3.23 8.64 6.36
N SER A 45 2.88 7.79 7.32
CA SER A 45 3.57 6.51 7.53
C SER A 45 3.41 5.59 6.31
N ILE A 46 2.21 5.52 5.75
CA ILE A 46 1.96 4.77 4.50
C ILE A 46 2.85 5.28 3.36
N TYR A 47 2.89 6.60 3.12
CA TYR A 47 3.74 7.16 2.07
C TYR A 47 5.24 6.95 2.32
N TYR A 48 5.70 7.05 3.57
CA TYR A 48 7.08 6.72 3.94
C TYR A 48 7.42 5.27 3.56
N HIS A 49 6.51 4.33 3.88
CA HIS A 49 6.71 2.92 3.58
C HIS A 49 6.59 2.58 2.10
N LEU A 50 5.71 3.26 1.36
CA LEU A 50 5.61 3.12 -0.10
C LEU A 50 6.89 3.61 -0.78
N LYS A 51 7.41 4.78 -0.38
CA LYS A 51 8.68 5.29 -0.89
C LYS A 51 9.82 4.31 -0.60
N LYS A 52 9.99 3.94 0.67
CA LYS A 52 11.04 2.99 1.09
C LYS A 52 10.90 1.62 0.43
N GLY A 53 9.69 1.11 0.24
CA GLY A 53 9.47 -0.17 -0.43
C GLY A 53 9.70 -0.09 -1.93
N THR A 54 9.48 1.07 -2.56
CA THR A 54 9.87 1.32 -3.95
C THR A 54 11.39 1.31 -4.09
N ASP A 55 12.11 1.99 -3.19
CA ASP A 55 13.59 2.01 -3.16
C ASP A 55 14.19 0.60 -2.98
N LEU A 56 13.48 -0.29 -2.27
CA LEU A 56 13.87 -1.68 -2.04
C LEU A 56 13.38 -2.66 -3.13
N GLY A 57 12.61 -2.17 -4.12
CA GLY A 57 11.99 -2.99 -5.17
C GLY A 57 10.85 -3.90 -4.68
N GLU A 58 10.35 -3.70 -3.45
CA GLU A 58 9.16 -4.38 -2.94
C GLU A 58 7.87 -3.82 -3.57
N PHE A 59 7.89 -2.54 -3.99
CA PHE A 59 6.81 -1.89 -4.72
C PHE A 59 7.33 -1.31 -6.04
N GLN A 60 6.42 -1.11 -6.98
CA GLN A 60 6.68 -0.35 -8.20
C GLN A 60 5.50 0.57 -8.51
N VAL A 61 5.80 1.71 -9.13
CA VAL A 61 4.78 2.65 -9.62
C VAL A 61 4.19 2.08 -10.90
N ASN A 62 2.88 1.81 -10.89
CA ASN A 62 2.15 1.31 -12.04
C ASN A 62 1.73 2.45 -12.98
N LYS A 63 1.14 3.52 -12.43
CA LYS A 63 0.75 4.72 -13.17
C LYS A 63 0.66 5.91 -12.24
N VAL A 64 0.77 7.10 -12.84
CA VAL A 64 0.49 8.37 -12.19
C VAL A 64 -0.71 8.98 -12.91
N GLU A 65 -1.78 9.23 -12.18
CA GLU A 65 -3.02 9.79 -12.72
C GLU A 65 -3.25 11.16 -12.10
N ARG A 66 -3.44 12.18 -12.95
CA ARG A 66 -3.74 13.54 -12.53
C ARG A 66 -5.22 13.78 -12.71
N GLU A 67 -5.94 13.92 -11.61
CA GLU A 67 -7.35 14.32 -11.65
C GLU A 67 -7.43 15.83 -11.56
N LYS A 68 -7.91 16.47 -12.64
CA LYS A 68 -8.26 17.88 -12.64
C LYS A 68 -9.57 18.05 -11.87
N GLY A 69 -9.60 18.96 -10.90
CA GLY A 69 -10.80 19.27 -10.13
C GLY A 69 -10.66 20.57 -9.35
N ASP A 70 -11.79 21.23 -9.06
CA ASP A 70 -11.86 22.39 -8.17
C ASP A 70 -11.78 21.94 -6.71
N TYR A 71 -10.60 21.52 -6.28
CA TYR A 71 -10.35 21.26 -4.87
C TYR A 71 -9.97 22.58 -4.18
N SER A 72 -10.37 22.72 -2.91
CA SER A 72 -10.07 23.90 -2.08
C SER A 72 -8.56 24.16 -1.83
N TRP A 73 -7.66 23.35 -2.42
CA TRP A 73 -6.22 23.38 -2.22
C TRP A 73 -5.41 23.33 -3.55
N GLY A 74 -6.08 23.35 -4.71
CA GLY A 74 -5.40 23.28 -6.01
C GLY A 74 -6.27 22.67 -7.11
N THR A 75 -5.84 22.87 -8.36
CA THR A 75 -6.59 22.48 -9.57
C THR A 75 -6.37 21.02 -10.00
N GLU A 76 -5.38 20.33 -9.41
CA GLU A 76 -5.02 18.97 -9.78
C GLU A 76 -4.63 18.13 -8.54
N ALA A 77 -5.12 16.89 -8.48
CA ALA A 77 -4.70 15.90 -7.50
C ALA A 77 -3.95 14.75 -8.20
N GLU A 78 -2.72 14.48 -7.77
CA GLU A 78 -1.91 13.39 -8.33
C GLU A 78 -2.10 12.10 -7.52
N LYS A 79 -2.60 11.06 -8.19
CA LYS A 79 -2.72 9.70 -7.65
C LYS A 79 -1.62 8.82 -8.23
N ILE A 80 -0.65 8.48 -7.39
CA ILE A 80 0.38 7.49 -7.72
C ILE A 80 -0.17 6.11 -7.36
N TYR A 81 -0.37 5.26 -8.36
CA TYR A 81 -0.80 3.88 -8.19
C TYR A 81 0.40 2.97 -8.02
N TYR A 82 0.38 2.14 -6.99
CA TYR A 82 1.43 1.19 -6.66
C TYR A 82 0.95 -0.24 -6.90
N MET A 83 1.88 -1.11 -7.24
CA MET A 83 1.70 -2.57 -7.32
C MET A 83 2.93 -3.27 -6.73
N LEU A 84 2.85 -4.60 -6.58
CA LEU A 84 3.99 -5.38 -6.09
C LEU A 84 5.17 -5.28 -7.06
N GLY A 85 6.34 -5.00 -6.51
CA GLY A 85 7.61 -5.05 -7.22
C GLY A 85 8.22 -6.46 -7.20
N PRO A 86 9.33 -6.67 -7.94
CA PRO A 86 9.95 -7.99 -8.08
C PRO A 86 10.50 -8.57 -6.78
N ASN A 87 10.83 -7.72 -5.79
CA ASN A 87 11.34 -8.18 -4.48
C ASN A 87 10.23 -8.37 -3.44
N ALA A 88 8.96 -8.16 -3.81
CA ALA A 88 7.84 -8.38 -2.92
C ALA A 88 7.78 -9.85 -2.49
N LYS A 89 7.52 -10.08 -1.19
CA LYS A 89 7.36 -11.42 -0.62
C LYS A 89 6.03 -11.50 0.15
N PRO A 90 4.90 -11.59 -0.56
CA PRO A 90 3.60 -11.78 0.08
C PRO A 90 3.56 -13.13 0.78
N THR A 91 2.91 -13.16 1.94
CA THR A 91 2.74 -14.34 2.79
C THR A 91 1.32 -14.90 2.72
N GLY A 92 0.36 -14.14 2.18
CA GLY A 92 -1.02 -14.58 2.02
C GLY A 92 -1.87 -14.35 3.26
N ASN A 93 -1.79 -13.15 3.85
CA ASN A 93 -2.51 -12.83 5.09
C ASN A 93 -4.04 -12.94 4.93
N ASP A 94 -4.65 -13.87 5.68
CA ASP A 94 -6.09 -14.19 5.58
C ASP A 94 -6.99 -13.00 5.92
N ARG A 95 -6.61 -12.15 6.89
CA ARG A 95 -7.41 -10.96 7.27
C ARG A 95 -7.57 -10.00 6.10
N VAL A 96 -6.53 -9.89 5.27
CA VAL A 96 -6.56 -9.05 4.06
C VAL A 96 -7.39 -9.71 2.97
N ARG A 97 -7.25 -11.03 2.79
CA ARG A 97 -8.07 -11.81 1.84
C ARG A 97 -9.55 -11.65 2.14
N GLU A 98 -9.96 -11.92 3.38
CA GLU A 98 -11.35 -11.83 3.85
C GLU A 98 -11.93 -10.43 3.64
N TYR A 99 -11.16 -9.39 3.97
CA TYR A 99 -11.60 -8.01 3.76
C TYR A 99 -11.85 -7.71 2.28
N VAL A 100 -10.91 -8.07 1.40
CA VAL A 100 -11.02 -7.82 -0.04
C VAL A 100 -12.16 -8.64 -0.66
N GLU A 101 -12.33 -9.90 -0.27
CA GLU A 101 -13.42 -10.75 -0.74
C GLU A 101 -14.80 -10.26 -0.27
N SER A 102 -14.90 -9.76 0.97
CA SER A 102 -16.15 -9.18 1.49
C SER A 102 -16.62 -7.97 0.68
N LYS A 103 -15.68 -7.17 0.16
CA LYS A 103 -15.96 -5.98 -0.65
C LYS A 103 -16.33 -6.28 -2.10
N GLN A 104 -15.98 -7.46 -2.62
CA GLN A 104 -16.34 -7.88 -3.98
C GLN A 104 -17.73 -8.53 -4.08
N LYS A 105 -18.28 -8.99 -2.95
CA LYS A 105 -19.63 -9.58 -2.87
C LYS A 105 -20.75 -8.54 -2.63
N SER A 106 -20.40 -7.26 -2.51
CA SER A 106 -21.34 -6.14 -2.27
C SER A 106 -21.68 -5.39 -3.55
#